data_AF-A0A7S3MFD4-F1
#
_entry.id   AF-A0A7S3MFD4-F1
#
_cell.length_a   1.000
_cell.length_b   1.000
_cell.length_c   1.000
_cell.angle_alpha   90.00
_cell.angle_beta   90.00
_cell.angle_gamma   90.00
#
_symmetry.space_group_name_H-M   'P 1'
#
loop_
_entity.id
_entity.type
_entity.pdbx_description
1 polymer ?
#
loop_
_entity_poly.entity_id
_entity_poly.type
_entity_poly.pdbx_seq_one_letter_code
_entity_poly.pdbx_strand_id
1 'polypeptide(L)'
;FADRILLNKCDLVDEETIEKVYKAIRGINSNADIIRTQHSQVEPSKLINIEAFSLDKALEMDPEFLNTESEHQHDLTVSSASIRFEGELNHQQLRMWLSELQQNTAKDLFRYKGVLAVKGMPEKFVFQGVHMLFNGSFDTRFRWSRAEVRECRLVFIGRNLDKKALEKGVMDCKVGVLRFKVGDAVEANCEEWIQGTVIKLWDEGNPYRIRLHNGEECFGPVDTDEFVRKSAAGSGTAWRSTQHGPWWEQPGASSGKPWRARR
;
A
#
# COMPACT_ATOMS: atom_id res chain seq x y z
N PHE A 1 -12.83 26.21 10.31
CA PHE A 1 -11.66 26.55 9.48
C PHE A 1 -11.84 26.40 7.98
N ALA A 2 -12.75 25.54 7.49
CA ALA A 2 -13.04 25.56 6.05
C ALA A 2 -13.90 26.79 5.72
N ASP A 3 -13.47 27.63 4.79
CA ASP A 3 -14.29 28.74 4.24
C ASP A 3 -15.25 28.24 3.15
N ARG A 4 -14.89 27.10 2.54
CA ARG A 4 -15.66 26.46 1.48
C ARG A 4 -15.56 24.95 1.59
N ILE A 5 -16.69 24.27 1.41
CA ILE A 5 -16.82 22.82 1.53
C ILE A 5 -17.37 22.27 0.22
N LEU A 6 -16.64 21.36 -0.41
CA LEU A 6 -17.10 20.63 -1.60
C LEU A 6 -17.77 19.33 -1.15
N LEU A 7 -19.10 19.29 -1.21
CA LEU A 7 -19.88 18.08 -0.98
C LEU A 7 -19.95 17.29 -2.29
N ASN A 8 -19.10 16.27 -2.44
CA ASN A 8 -18.99 15.48 -3.67
C ASN A 8 -19.82 14.20 -3.62
N LYS A 9 -20.11 13.63 -4.80
CA LYS A 9 -20.88 12.40 -5.02
C LYS A 9 -22.37 12.54 -4.69
N CYS A 10 -22.92 13.73 -4.87
CA CYS A 10 -24.35 13.98 -4.69
C CYS A 10 -25.22 13.17 -5.67
N ASP A 11 -24.64 12.61 -6.73
CA ASP A 11 -25.29 11.71 -7.68
C ASP A 11 -25.57 10.30 -7.13
N LEU A 12 -24.88 9.89 -6.06
CA LEU A 12 -24.97 8.52 -5.53
C LEU A 12 -25.98 8.37 -4.37
N VAL A 13 -26.61 9.47 -3.95
CA VAL A 13 -27.50 9.52 -2.79
C VAL A 13 -28.75 10.33 -3.10
N ASP A 14 -29.82 10.07 -2.38
CA ASP A 14 -31.08 10.80 -2.50
C ASP A 14 -31.03 12.16 -1.80
N GLU A 15 -31.97 13.03 -2.18
CA GLU A 15 -32.04 14.40 -1.66
C GLU A 15 -32.21 14.45 -0.14
N GLU A 16 -32.92 13.48 0.45
CA GLU A 16 -33.09 13.36 1.90
C GLU A 16 -31.75 13.11 2.61
N THR A 17 -30.90 12.23 2.07
CA THR A 17 -29.57 11.97 2.62
C THR A 17 -28.66 13.18 2.45
N ILE A 18 -28.73 13.87 1.32
CA ILE A 18 -27.96 15.11 1.10
C ILE A 18 -28.36 16.16 2.13
N GLU A 19 -29.64 16.34 2.43
CA GLU A 19 -30.11 17.28 3.44
C GLU A 19 -29.65 16.92 4.86
N LYS A 20 -29.61 15.62 5.20
CA LYS A 20 -29.04 15.16 6.48
C LYS A 20 -27.56 15.53 6.60
N VAL A 21 -26.79 15.28 5.54
CA VAL A 21 -25.36 15.64 5.50
C VAL A 21 -25.17 17.15 5.52
N TYR A 22 -26.01 17.91 4.81
CA TYR A 22 -25.99 19.36 4.80
C TYR A 22 -26.23 19.93 6.20
N LYS A 23 -27.25 19.44 6.90
CA LYS A 23 -27.52 19.83 8.30
C LYS A 23 -26.37 19.47 9.24
N ALA A 24 -25.77 18.29 9.08
CA ALA A 24 -24.62 17.90 9.88
C ALA A 24 -23.41 18.82 9.65
N ILE A 25 -23.10 19.15 8.40
CA ILE A 25 -22.02 20.07 8.05
C ILE A 25 -22.30 21.47 8.60
N ARG A 26 -23.53 21.98 8.46
CA ARG A 26 -23.95 23.28 9.00
C ARG A 26 -23.90 23.35 10.53
N GLY A 27 -24.15 22.23 11.21
CA GLY A 27 -23.99 22.13 12.66
C GLY A 27 -22.54 22.22 13.13
N ILE A 28 -21.57 21.86 12.27
CA ILE A 28 -20.13 21.95 12.55
C ILE A 28 -19.56 23.31 12.11
N ASN A 29 -20.01 23.80 10.96
CA ASN A 29 -19.53 25.04 10.36
C ASN A 29 -20.70 25.76 9.67
N SER A 30 -21.32 26.68 10.39
CA SER A 30 -22.44 27.48 9.90
C SER A 30 -22.02 28.46 8.80
N ASN A 31 -20.75 28.84 8.76
CA ASN A 31 -20.27 29.98 7.97
C ASN A 31 -19.62 29.55 6.65
N ALA A 32 -19.24 28.27 6.51
CA ALA A 32 -18.72 27.75 5.25
C ALA A 32 -19.78 27.72 4.14
N ASP A 33 -19.37 28.12 2.94
CA ASP A 33 -20.16 27.93 1.73
C ASP A 33 -20.05 26.47 1.27
N ILE A 34 -21.19 25.80 1.08
CA ILE A 34 -21.24 24.36 0.75
C ILE A 34 -21.62 24.22 -0.72
N ILE A 35 -20.69 23.71 -1.53
CA ILE A 35 -20.89 23.49 -2.95
C ILE A 35 -21.12 22.00 -3.19
N ARG A 36 -22.32 21.67 -3.67
CA ARG A 36 -22.64 20.32 -4.14
C ARG A 36 -21.94 20.06 -5.47
N THR A 37 -21.32 18.89 -5.59
CA THR A 37 -20.53 18.51 -6.77
C THR A 37 -20.76 17.04 -7.13
N GLN A 38 -20.56 16.74 -8.40
CA GLN A 38 -20.47 15.38 -8.94
C GLN A 38 -19.10 15.25 -9.58
N HIS A 39 -18.41 14.14 -9.34
CA HIS A 39 -17.02 13.94 -9.78
C HIS A 39 -16.04 15.06 -9.39
N SER A 40 -16.32 15.80 -8.31
CA SER A 40 -15.56 16.99 -7.87
C SER A 40 -15.46 18.09 -8.92
N GLN A 41 -16.38 18.14 -9.89
CA GLN A 41 -16.44 19.23 -10.85
C GLN A 41 -16.99 20.48 -10.18
N VAL A 42 -16.20 21.53 -10.20
CA VAL A 42 -16.53 22.86 -9.72
C VAL A 42 -15.72 23.87 -10.52
N GLU A 43 -16.29 25.03 -10.78
CA GLU A 43 -15.58 26.10 -11.46
C GLU A 43 -14.38 26.56 -10.61
N PRO A 44 -13.16 26.66 -11.18
CA PRO A 44 -11.97 27.08 -10.44
C PRO A 44 -12.10 28.47 -9.78
N SER A 45 -12.89 29.37 -10.37
CA SER A 45 -13.24 30.68 -9.80
C SER A 45 -13.97 30.58 -8.45
N LYS A 46 -14.64 29.45 -8.19
CA LYS A 46 -15.26 29.13 -6.91
C LYS A 46 -14.28 28.46 -5.94
N LEU A 47 -12.99 28.34 -6.25
CA LEU A 47 -11.99 27.79 -5.32
C LEU A 47 -10.82 28.74 -5.07
N ILE A 48 -10.51 29.60 -6.03
CA ILE A 48 -9.31 30.46 -6.04
C ILE A 48 -9.73 31.93 -5.88
N ASN A 49 -8.91 32.76 -5.23
CA ASN A 49 -9.16 34.19 -5.00
C ASN A 49 -10.45 34.51 -4.24
N ILE A 50 -10.86 33.64 -3.33
CA ILE A 50 -12.10 33.80 -2.55
C ILE A 50 -11.95 34.76 -1.35
N GLU A 51 -10.81 35.46 -1.24
CA GLU A 51 -10.48 36.34 -0.10
C GLU A 51 -10.80 35.71 1.28
N ALA A 52 -10.65 34.39 1.38
CA ALA A 52 -10.96 33.62 2.59
C ALA A 52 -10.05 33.99 3.77
N PHE A 53 -8.89 34.57 3.50
CA PHE A 53 -7.98 35.13 4.49
C PHE A 53 -8.07 36.66 4.48
N SER A 54 -9.13 37.20 5.07
CA SER A 54 -9.26 38.62 5.42
C SER A 54 -9.38 38.71 6.94
N LEU A 55 -8.45 39.41 7.57
CA LEU A 55 -8.40 39.57 9.03
C LEU A 55 -9.69 40.24 9.54
N ASP A 56 -10.23 41.19 8.78
CA ASP A 56 -11.47 41.90 9.09
C ASP A 56 -12.68 40.95 9.07
N LYS A 57 -12.79 40.09 8.04
CA LYS A 57 -13.86 39.08 7.98
C LYS A 57 -13.72 38.02 9.07
N ALA A 58 -12.49 37.62 9.40
CA ALA A 58 -12.21 36.67 10.48
C ALA A 58 -12.65 37.22 11.85
N LEU A 59 -12.42 38.51 12.10
CA LEU A 59 -12.83 39.21 13.32
C LEU A 59 -14.34 39.52 13.39
N GLU A 60 -15.00 39.76 12.24
CA GLU A 60 -16.46 39.90 12.16
C GLU A 60 -17.17 38.55 12.40
N MET A 61 -16.61 37.46 11.89
CA MET A 61 -17.15 36.10 12.06
C MET A 61 -16.90 35.52 13.47
N ASP A 62 -15.76 35.85 14.05
CA ASP A 62 -15.36 35.44 15.39
C ASP A 62 -14.62 36.60 16.07
N PRO A 63 -15.30 37.41 16.91
CA PRO A 63 -14.67 38.50 17.64
C PRO A 63 -13.55 38.05 18.60
N GLU A 64 -13.54 36.76 18.94
CA GLU A 64 -12.48 36.11 19.73
C GLU A 64 -11.39 35.47 18.86
N PHE A 65 -11.35 35.72 17.55
CA PHE A 65 -10.36 35.13 16.64
C PHE A 65 -8.89 35.41 17.05
N LEU A 66 -8.65 36.55 17.72
CA LEU A 66 -7.34 36.90 18.29
C LEU A 66 -7.19 36.49 19.77
N ASN A 67 -8.25 35.97 20.38
CA ASN A 67 -8.28 35.51 21.75
C ASN A 67 -7.78 34.06 21.79
N THR A 68 -6.49 33.90 22.10
CA THR A 68 -5.78 32.60 22.14
C THR A 68 -6.28 31.64 23.23
N GLU A 69 -7.32 31.99 23.98
CA GLU A 69 -7.93 31.13 25.02
C GLU A 69 -9.10 30.29 24.50
N SER A 70 -9.67 30.62 23.34
CA SER A 70 -10.67 29.79 22.65
C SER A 70 -9.94 28.68 21.90
N GLU A 71 -9.63 27.61 22.64
CA GLU A 71 -9.05 26.38 22.10
C GLU A 71 -9.89 25.87 20.94
N HIS A 72 -9.40 26.08 19.72
CA HIS A 72 -9.72 25.20 18.62
C HIS A 72 -9.28 23.80 19.03
N GLN A 73 -10.19 23.02 19.61
CA GLN A 73 -9.99 21.60 19.81
C GLN A 73 -9.97 20.95 18.44
N HIS A 74 -8.80 20.99 17.79
CA HIS A 74 -8.36 19.82 17.07
C HIS A 74 -8.60 18.66 18.02
N ASP A 75 -9.28 17.61 17.58
CA ASP A 75 -9.15 16.34 18.25
C ASP A 75 -7.66 16.00 18.19
N LEU A 76 -6.90 16.41 19.22
CA LEU A 76 -5.44 16.33 19.30
C LEU A 76 -4.99 14.87 19.19
N THR A 77 -5.92 13.93 19.34
CA THR A 77 -5.69 12.51 19.13
C THR A 77 -5.49 12.17 17.65
N VAL A 78 -6.10 12.93 16.71
CA VAL A 78 -5.92 12.73 15.28
C VAL A 78 -4.58 13.29 14.84
N SER A 79 -3.70 12.42 14.37
CA SER A 79 -2.38 12.78 13.89
C SER A 79 -2.04 12.06 12.59
N SER A 80 -0.94 12.48 11.96
CA SER A 80 -0.34 11.78 10.84
C SER A 80 1.04 11.24 11.20
N ALA A 81 1.36 10.08 10.62
CA ALA A 81 2.69 9.48 10.65
C ALA A 81 3.17 9.35 9.20
N SER A 82 4.28 10.01 8.87
CA SER A 82 4.91 9.93 7.56
C SER A 82 6.22 9.19 7.69
N ILE A 83 6.42 8.18 6.84
CA ILE A 83 7.62 7.34 6.83
C ILE A 83 8.22 7.44 5.44
N ARG A 84 9.50 7.79 5.39
CA ARG A 84 10.28 7.90 4.16
C ARG A 84 11.62 7.24 4.35
N PHE A 85 12.02 6.41 3.39
CA PHE A 85 13.38 5.87 3.34
C PHE A 85 13.82 5.60 1.91
N GLU A 86 15.13 5.68 1.68
CA GLU A 86 15.76 5.26 0.45
C GLU A 86 16.02 3.74 0.46
N GLY A 87 15.71 3.11 -0.67
CA GLY A 87 15.76 1.67 -0.85
C GLY A 87 14.44 1.08 -1.31
N GLU A 88 14.44 -0.24 -1.38
CA GLU A 88 13.34 -1.05 -1.90
C GLU A 88 12.70 -1.86 -0.76
N LEU A 89 11.44 -2.24 -0.93
CA LEU A 89 10.70 -3.05 0.04
C LEU A 89 10.10 -4.32 -0.58
N ASN A 90 9.80 -5.28 0.29
CA ASN A 90 8.98 -6.43 -0.06
C ASN A 90 7.49 -6.05 0.09
N HIS A 91 6.81 -5.95 -1.05
CA HIS A 91 5.41 -5.52 -1.07
C HIS A 91 4.44 -6.55 -0.48
N GLN A 92 4.74 -7.86 -0.55
CA GLN A 92 3.90 -8.89 0.05
C GLN A 92 3.97 -8.83 1.57
N GLN A 93 5.19 -8.66 2.11
CA GLN A 93 5.39 -8.47 3.54
C GLN A 93 4.66 -7.23 4.05
N LEU A 94 4.74 -6.11 3.32
CA LEU A 94 4.00 -4.90 3.66
C LEU A 94 2.48 -5.13 3.62
N ARG A 95 1.97 -5.87 2.63
CA ARG A 95 0.52 -6.18 2.54
C ARG A 95 0.04 -7.03 3.71
N MET A 96 0.82 -8.04 4.11
CA MET A 96 0.52 -8.88 5.28
C MET A 96 0.49 -8.02 6.55
N TRP A 97 1.54 -7.23 6.78
CA TRP A 97 1.61 -6.32 7.93
C TRP A 97 0.48 -5.28 7.93
N LEU A 98 0.15 -4.67 6.79
CA LEU A 98 -0.98 -3.74 6.69
C LEU A 98 -2.31 -4.42 6.98
N SER A 99 -2.48 -5.70 6.63
CA SER A 99 -3.68 -6.48 6.96
C SER A 99 -3.82 -6.69 8.46
N GLU A 100 -2.73 -7.05 9.14
CA GLU A 100 -2.69 -7.19 10.59
C GLU A 100 -2.92 -5.85 11.30
N LEU A 101 -2.26 -4.78 10.83
CA LEU A 101 -2.45 -3.42 11.34
C LEU A 101 -3.92 -2.98 11.26
N GLN A 102 -4.57 -3.27 10.13
CA GLN A 102 -6.00 -2.98 9.94
C GLN A 102 -6.86 -3.76 10.93
N GLN A 103 -6.63 -5.06 11.13
CA GLN A 103 -7.41 -5.86 12.09
C GLN A 103 -7.28 -5.32 13.53
N ASN A 104 -6.08 -4.87 13.92
CA ASN A 104 -5.81 -4.41 15.27
C ASN A 104 -6.18 -2.93 15.52
N THR A 105 -6.15 -2.08 14.47
CA THR A 105 -6.21 -0.61 14.59
C THR A 105 -7.28 0.03 13.67
N ALA A 106 -8.19 -0.76 13.10
CA ALA A 106 -9.20 -0.28 12.12
C ALA A 106 -9.98 0.97 12.54
N LYS A 107 -10.31 1.06 13.83
CA LYS A 107 -11.14 2.14 14.39
C LYS A 107 -10.41 3.49 14.41
N ASP A 108 -9.10 3.42 14.53
CA ASP A 108 -8.24 4.59 14.71
C ASP A 108 -7.47 4.93 13.43
N LEU A 109 -7.25 3.98 12.52
CA LEU A 109 -6.64 4.23 11.21
C LEU A 109 -7.70 4.67 10.18
N PHE A 110 -7.66 5.95 9.80
CA PHE A 110 -8.64 6.54 8.89
C PHE A 110 -8.23 6.43 7.45
N ARG A 111 -6.98 6.80 7.16
CA ARG A 111 -6.46 6.84 5.79
C ARG A 111 -4.99 6.52 5.78
N TYR A 112 -4.56 5.84 4.75
CA TYR A 112 -3.15 5.66 4.49
C TYR A 112 -2.87 5.58 3.00
N LYS A 113 -1.68 5.98 2.60
CA LYS A 113 -1.24 5.97 1.20
C LYS A 113 0.24 5.70 1.14
N GLY A 114 0.69 5.19 0.01
CA GLY A 114 2.10 5.17 -0.27
C GLY A 114 2.46 5.05 -1.75
N VAL A 115 3.68 5.47 -2.03
CA VAL A 115 4.39 5.26 -3.29
C VAL A 115 5.66 4.50 -2.93
N LEU A 116 5.80 3.31 -3.49
CA LEU A 116 6.79 2.34 -3.06
C LEU A 116 7.71 1.94 -4.20
N ALA A 117 9.00 1.83 -3.89
CA ALA A 117 9.96 1.09 -4.68
C ALA A 117 9.92 -0.39 -4.28
N VAL A 118 9.28 -1.23 -5.10
CA VAL A 118 9.22 -2.67 -4.85
C VAL A 118 10.41 -3.35 -5.50
N LYS A 119 11.13 -4.18 -4.75
CA LYS A 119 12.29 -4.89 -5.28
C LYS A 119 11.90 -5.84 -6.41
N GLY A 120 12.65 -5.85 -7.50
CA GLY A 120 12.36 -6.68 -8.68
C GLY A 120 11.31 -6.08 -9.63
N MET A 121 10.70 -4.95 -9.28
CA MET A 121 9.71 -4.27 -10.13
C MET A 121 10.23 -2.91 -10.63
N PRO A 122 10.20 -2.65 -11.95
CA PRO A 122 10.60 -1.35 -12.49
C PRO A 122 9.54 -0.26 -12.28
N GLU A 123 8.27 -0.62 -12.11
CA GLU A 123 7.15 0.28 -11.85
C GLU A 123 7.11 0.75 -10.38
N LYS A 124 6.57 1.94 -10.16
CA LYS A 124 6.15 2.44 -8.85
C LYS A 124 4.87 1.69 -8.45
N PHE A 125 4.87 1.17 -7.23
CA PHE A 125 3.64 0.66 -6.64
C PHE A 125 2.97 1.79 -5.87
N VAL A 126 1.75 2.15 -6.28
CA VAL A 126 0.98 3.19 -5.62
C VAL A 126 -0.23 2.54 -4.97
N PHE A 127 -0.45 2.84 -3.70
CA PHE A 127 -1.63 2.37 -2.99
C PHE A 127 -2.26 3.47 -2.16
N GLN A 128 -3.55 3.28 -1.90
CA GLN A 128 -4.32 4.04 -0.96
C GLN A 128 -5.25 3.12 -0.20
N GLY A 129 -5.47 3.43 1.06
CA GLY A 129 -6.51 2.81 1.86
C GLY A 129 -7.30 3.81 2.67
N VAL A 130 -8.57 3.46 2.87
CA VAL A 130 -9.54 4.20 3.67
C VAL A 130 -10.21 3.18 4.57
N HIS A 131 -9.95 3.27 5.88
CA HIS A 131 -10.29 2.22 6.84
C HIS A 131 -9.85 0.83 6.33
N MET A 132 -10.79 -0.10 6.14
CA MET A 132 -10.56 -1.49 5.72
C MET A 132 -10.37 -1.66 4.21
N LEU A 133 -10.61 -0.61 3.42
CA LEU A 133 -10.49 -0.70 1.97
C LEU A 133 -9.04 -0.41 1.58
N PHE A 134 -8.36 -1.43 1.05
CA PHE A 134 -7.04 -1.29 0.44
C PHE A 134 -7.16 -1.38 -1.09
N ASN A 135 -6.60 -0.40 -1.81
CA ASN A 135 -6.46 -0.44 -3.25
C ASN A 135 -5.04 -0.06 -3.65
N GLY A 136 -4.32 -0.97 -4.30
CA GLY A 136 -2.96 -0.76 -4.75
C GLY A 136 -2.70 -1.40 -6.10
N SER A 137 -1.92 -0.72 -6.94
CA SER A 137 -1.59 -1.19 -8.28
C SER A 137 -0.19 -0.76 -8.69
N PHE A 138 0.45 -1.61 -9.48
CA PHE A 138 1.57 -1.19 -10.33
C PHE A 138 0.99 -0.45 -11.53
N ASP A 139 1.40 0.80 -11.71
CA ASP A 139 0.96 1.59 -12.85
C ASP A 139 2.11 1.67 -13.85
N THR A 140 1.93 1.07 -15.02
CA THR A 140 2.94 1.01 -16.08
C THR A 140 3.37 2.38 -16.59
N ARG A 141 2.55 3.43 -16.35
CA ARG A 141 2.88 4.83 -16.68
C ARG A 141 3.89 5.44 -15.71
N PHE A 142 3.96 4.93 -14.49
CA PHE A 142 4.83 5.46 -13.44
C PHE A 142 5.98 4.49 -13.18
N ARG A 143 7.00 4.51 -14.05
CA ARG A 143 8.24 3.72 -13.88
C ARG A 143 9.31 4.54 -13.18
N TRP A 144 10.16 3.87 -12.41
CA TRP A 144 11.38 4.47 -11.89
C TRP A 144 12.36 4.70 -13.06
N SER A 145 12.90 5.90 -13.16
CA SER A 145 13.98 6.15 -14.13
C SER A 145 15.31 5.56 -13.64
N ARG A 146 16.28 5.32 -14.52
CA ARG A 146 17.59 4.77 -14.13
C ARG A 146 18.40 5.69 -13.22
N ALA A 147 18.19 7.00 -13.32
CA ALA A 147 18.89 8.01 -12.51
C ALA A 147 18.09 8.41 -11.26
N GLU A 148 16.85 7.95 -11.13
CA GLU A 148 15.99 8.28 -10.00
C GLU A 148 16.34 7.41 -8.80
N VAL A 149 16.50 8.04 -7.63
CA VAL A 149 16.69 7.34 -6.37
C VAL A 149 15.40 6.58 -6.04
N ARG A 150 15.52 5.26 -5.91
CA ARG A 150 14.42 4.40 -5.49
C ARG A 150 14.16 4.64 -4.01
N GLU A 151 12.97 5.10 -3.70
CA GLU A 151 12.55 5.41 -2.34
C GLU A 151 11.11 4.98 -2.10
N CYS A 152 10.78 4.85 -0.82
CA CYS A 152 9.45 4.54 -0.36
C CYS A 152 8.94 5.70 0.48
N ARG A 153 7.71 6.15 0.21
CA ARG A 153 7.01 7.20 0.94
C ARG A 153 5.64 6.69 1.35
N LEU A 154 5.36 6.68 2.65
CA LEU A 154 4.09 6.27 3.20
C LEU A 154 3.56 7.35 4.15
N VAL A 155 2.24 7.49 4.19
CA VAL A 155 1.56 8.33 5.17
C VAL A 155 0.37 7.58 5.75
N PHE A 156 0.24 7.65 7.07
CA PHE A 156 -0.88 7.14 7.85
C PHE A 156 -1.54 8.31 8.56
N ILE A 157 -2.86 8.31 8.62
CA ILE A 157 -3.69 9.35 9.24
C ILE A 157 -4.72 8.64 10.09
N GLY A 158 -4.82 9.03 11.36
CA GLY A 158 -5.66 8.34 12.32
C GLY A 158 -5.55 8.90 13.73
N ARG A 159 -6.28 8.30 14.67
CA ARG A 159 -6.25 8.66 16.08
C ARG A 159 -5.20 7.85 16.84
N ASN A 160 -4.58 8.45 17.86
CA ASN A 160 -3.65 7.78 18.78
C ASN A 160 -2.59 6.91 18.09
N LEU A 161 -2.08 7.38 16.94
CA LEU A 161 -1.15 6.60 16.14
C LEU A 161 0.17 6.40 16.88
N ASP A 162 0.57 5.15 17.07
CA ASP A 162 1.93 4.83 17.49
C ASP A 162 2.89 4.97 16.29
N LYS A 163 3.46 6.18 16.17
CA LYS A 163 4.40 6.51 15.08
C LYS A 163 5.60 5.58 15.06
N LYS A 164 6.11 5.15 16.22
CA LYS A 164 7.30 4.28 16.32
C LYS A 164 6.96 2.87 15.87
N ALA A 165 5.81 2.34 16.27
CA ALA A 165 5.36 1.03 15.82
C ALA A 165 5.09 1.01 14.30
N LEU A 166 4.48 2.06 13.75
CA LEU A 166 4.25 2.21 12.31
C LEU A 166 5.57 2.29 11.54
N GLU A 167 6.51 3.10 12.01
CA GLU A 167 7.83 3.22 11.39
C GLU A 167 8.58 1.89 11.43
N LYS A 168 8.60 1.21 12.58
CA LYS A 168 9.21 -0.11 12.72
C LYS A 168 8.58 -1.12 11.76
N GLY A 169 7.25 -1.22 11.71
CA GLY A 169 6.57 -2.17 10.83
C GLY A 169 6.85 -1.94 9.35
N VAL A 170 6.92 -0.68 8.91
CA VAL A 170 7.31 -0.34 7.54
C VAL A 170 8.79 -0.65 7.27
N MET A 171 9.68 -0.35 8.22
CA MET A 171 11.11 -0.61 8.09
C MET A 171 11.45 -2.10 8.13
N ASP A 172 10.69 -2.91 8.86
CA ASP A 172 10.80 -4.37 8.87
C ASP A 172 10.46 -4.98 7.48
N CYS A 173 9.75 -4.24 6.62
CA CYS A 173 9.46 -4.63 5.24
C CYS A 173 10.56 -4.20 4.24
N LYS A 174 11.57 -3.44 4.68
CA LYS A 174 12.69 -3.01 3.84
C LYS A 174 13.50 -4.23 3.40
N VAL A 175 13.89 -4.26 2.14
CA VAL A 175 14.68 -5.36 1.61
C VAL A 175 16.03 -5.45 2.31
N GLY A 176 16.24 -6.58 2.99
CA GLY A 176 17.51 -7.00 3.54
C GLY A 176 18.25 -8.00 2.65
N VAL A 177 19.28 -8.63 3.22
CA VAL A 177 19.99 -9.74 2.58
C VAL A 177 19.14 -11.00 2.70
N LEU A 178 18.87 -11.65 1.57
CA LEU A 178 18.12 -12.91 1.54
C LEU A 178 18.92 -14.06 2.17
N ARG A 179 18.23 -14.95 2.88
CA ARG A 179 18.82 -16.12 3.55
C ARG A 179 19.34 -17.18 2.55
N PHE A 180 18.68 -17.32 1.39
CA PHE A 180 19.00 -18.33 0.38
C PHE A 180 19.48 -17.70 -0.93
N LYS A 181 20.31 -18.44 -1.67
CA LYS A 181 20.86 -18.07 -2.98
C LYS A 181 20.30 -18.97 -4.08
N VAL A 182 20.44 -18.54 -5.33
CA VAL A 182 20.13 -19.38 -6.49
C VAL A 182 20.96 -20.66 -6.42
N GLY A 183 20.30 -21.81 -6.53
CA GLY A 183 20.90 -23.13 -6.41
C GLY A 183 20.76 -23.76 -5.01
N ASP A 184 20.35 -23.01 -3.99
CA ASP A 184 20.16 -23.57 -2.65
C ASP A 184 18.93 -24.49 -2.61
N ALA A 185 19.08 -25.62 -1.91
CA ALA A 185 17.99 -26.54 -1.62
C ALA A 185 17.16 -26.02 -0.43
N VAL A 186 15.86 -25.87 -0.66
CA VAL A 186 14.89 -25.31 0.30
C VAL A 186 13.64 -26.18 0.34
N GLU A 187 12.85 -26.00 1.38
CA GLU A 187 11.46 -26.43 1.40
C GLU A 187 10.57 -25.20 1.28
N ALA A 188 9.60 -25.26 0.37
CA ALA A 188 8.62 -24.20 0.15
C ALA A 188 7.24 -24.67 0.62
N ASN A 189 6.49 -23.77 1.22
CA ASN A 189 5.13 -24.02 1.64
C ASN A 189 4.16 -23.70 0.49
N CYS A 190 3.59 -24.73 -0.13
CA CYS A 190 2.66 -24.64 -1.25
C CYS A 190 1.42 -25.50 -0.95
N GLU A 191 0.69 -25.15 0.11
CA GLU A 191 -0.33 -25.99 0.79
C GLU A 191 0.29 -27.15 1.58
N GLU A 192 1.29 -27.80 0.99
CA GLU A 192 2.17 -28.76 1.65
C GLU A 192 3.64 -28.31 1.54
N TRP A 193 4.48 -28.82 2.44
CA TRP A 193 5.92 -28.58 2.39
C TRP A 193 6.56 -29.46 1.33
N ILE A 194 7.06 -28.83 0.27
CA ILE A 194 7.69 -29.53 -0.86
C ILE A 194 9.14 -29.06 -1.00
N GLN A 195 10.05 -30.01 -1.16
CA GLN A 195 11.45 -29.72 -1.44
C GLN A 195 11.62 -29.14 -2.85
N GLY A 196 12.52 -28.18 -2.96
CA GLY A 196 12.84 -27.54 -4.23
C GLY A 196 14.18 -26.86 -4.20
N THR A 197 14.50 -26.23 -5.33
CA THR A 197 15.74 -25.45 -5.51
C THR A 197 15.37 -24.02 -5.88
N VAL A 198 16.02 -23.04 -5.25
CA VAL A 198 15.85 -21.63 -5.62
C VAL A 198 16.42 -21.42 -7.03
N ILE A 199 15.59 -20.95 -7.96
CA ILE A 199 16.01 -20.72 -9.36
C ILE A 199 16.20 -19.24 -9.69
N LYS A 200 15.53 -18.33 -8.98
CA LYS A 200 15.69 -16.87 -9.12
C LYS A 200 15.43 -16.15 -7.81
N LEU A 201 16.02 -14.97 -7.67
CA LEU A 201 15.78 -14.04 -6.56
C LEU A 201 15.04 -12.79 -7.07
N TRP A 202 14.14 -12.24 -6.26
CA TRP A 202 13.38 -11.03 -6.57
C TRP A 202 12.62 -11.10 -7.92
N ASP A 203 12.00 -12.23 -8.19
CA ASP A 203 11.22 -12.47 -9.40
C ASP A 203 9.76 -12.06 -9.16
N GLU A 204 9.22 -11.20 -10.04
CA GLU A 204 7.86 -10.64 -9.92
C GLU A 204 7.56 -10.04 -8.52
N GLY A 205 8.56 -9.40 -7.91
CA GLY A 205 8.41 -8.78 -6.60
C GLY A 205 8.46 -9.74 -5.40
N ASN A 206 8.74 -11.03 -5.64
CA ASN A 206 8.87 -12.05 -4.61
C ASN A 206 10.35 -12.41 -4.37
N PRO A 207 10.80 -12.54 -3.11
CA PRO A 207 12.15 -12.93 -2.75
C PRO A 207 12.69 -14.14 -3.50
N TYR A 208 11.89 -15.20 -3.64
CA TYR A 208 12.32 -16.47 -4.23
C TYR A 208 11.35 -16.97 -5.29
N ARG A 209 11.89 -17.46 -6.39
CA ARG A 209 11.22 -18.42 -7.28
C ARG A 209 11.89 -19.77 -7.10
N ILE A 210 11.10 -20.79 -6.81
CA ILE A 210 11.58 -22.10 -6.40
C ILE A 210 11.03 -23.13 -7.38
N ARG A 211 11.90 -24.00 -7.90
CA ARG A 211 11.49 -25.17 -8.66
C ARG A 211 11.36 -26.35 -7.71
N LEU A 212 10.15 -26.86 -7.59
CA LEU A 212 9.79 -27.97 -6.73
C LEU A 212 10.21 -29.29 -7.37
N HIS A 213 10.47 -30.31 -6.54
CA HIS A 213 10.84 -31.65 -7.00
C HIS A 213 9.71 -32.36 -7.77
N ASN A 214 8.46 -31.95 -7.57
CA ASN A 214 7.32 -32.42 -8.35
C ASN A 214 7.28 -31.85 -9.79
N GLY A 215 8.24 -30.98 -10.15
CA GLY A 215 8.36 -30.35 -11.47
C GLY A 215 7.67 -28.98 -11.58
N GLU A 216 6.90 -28.57 -10.58
CA GLU A 216 6.21 -27.29 -10.56
C GLU A 216 7.12 -26.15 -10.08
N GLU A 217 6.66 -24.91 -10.25
CA GLU A 217 7.35 -23.73 -9.74
C GLU A 217 6.43 -22.95 -8.80
N CYS A 218 7.00 -22.44 -7.72
CA CYS A 218 6.28 -21.61 -6.76
C CYS A 218 7.08 -20.36 -6.37
N PHE A 219 6.39 -19.43 -5.72
CA PHE A 219 7.00 -18.23 -5.17
C PHE A 219 7.10 -18.32 -3.65
N GLY A 220 8.24 -17.92 -3.12
CA GLY A 220 8.40 -17.58 -1.70
C GLY A 220 8.17 -16.08 -1.53
N PRO A 221 6.97 -15.63 -1.12
CA PRO A 221 6.59 -14.21 -1.10
C PRO A 221 7.29 -13.40 -0.01
N VAL A 222 7.73 -14.05 1.07
CA VAL A 222 8.47 -13.43 2.16
C VAL A 222 9.61 -14.37 2.59
N ASP A 223 10.75 -13.80 2.97
CA ASP A 223 11.90 -14.57 3.45
C ASP A 223 11.76 -14.94 4.93
N THR A 224 10.77 -15.77 5.25
CA THR A 224 10.54 -16.34 6.58
C THR A 224 10.34 -17.84 6.50
N ASP A 225 10.54 -18.55 7.62
CA ASP A 225 10.33 -20.00 7.72
C ASP A 225 8.85 -20.41 7.57
N GLU A 226 7.93 -19.46 7.49
CA GLU A 226 6.52 -19.70 7.17
C GLU A 226 6.32 -20.04 5.68
N PHE A 227 7.17 -19.48 4.82
CA PHE A 227 7.10 -19.64 3.37
C PHE A 227 8.23 -20.49 2.81
N VAL A 228 9.46 -20.26 3.29
CA VAL A 228 10.66 -20.91 2.79
C VAL A 228 11.62 -21.19 3.93
N ARG A 229 11.99 -22.45 4.10
CA ARG A 229 12.93 -22.89 5.12
C ARG A 229 14.05 -23.76 4.54
N LYS A 230 15.12 -23.93 5.32
CA LYS A 230 16.23 -24.81 4.94
C LYS A 230 15.73 -26.26 4.90
N SER A 231 16.02 -26.97 3.82
CA SER A 231 15.69 -28.39 3.73
C SER A 231 16.44 -29.19 4.80
N ALA A 232 15.73 -30.04 5.53
CA ALA A 232 16.29 -30.86 6.62
C ALA A 232 17.18 -32.03 6.14
N ALA A 233 17.42 -32.15 4.82
CA ALA A 233 18.30 -33.18 4.29
C ALA A 233 19.78 -32.85 4.58
N GLY A 234 20.28 -33.33 5.71
CA GLY A 234 21.71 -33.48 5.96
C GLY A 234 22.35 -34.48 4.98
N SER A 235 23.61 -34.22 4.65
CA SER A 235 24.56 -35.11 3.97
C SER A 235 24.19 -35.62 2.56
N GLY A 236 24.80 -34.95 1.56
CA GLY A 236 25.56 -35.65 0.54
C GLY A 236 24.81 -36.50 -0.47
N THR A 237 24.25 -35.86 -1.49
CA THR A 237 24.44 -36.36 -2.86
C THR A 237 24.60 -35.16 -3.77
N ALA A 238 25.83 -34.95 -4.26
CA ALA A 238 26.07 -34.07 -5.38
C ALA A 238 25.18 -34.53 -6.53
N TRP A 239 24.22 -33.69 -6.94
CA TRP A 239 23.50 -33.88 -8.20
C TRP A 239 24.55 -33.91 -9.31
N ARG A 240 24.86 -35.11 -9.82
CA ARG A 240 25.73 -35.29 -10.97
C ARG A 240 24.94 -34.86 -12.20
N SER A 241 25.52 -33.94 -12.97
CA SER A 241 24.98 -33.49 -14.25
C SER A 241 24.90 -34.67 -15.22
N THR A 242 23.72 -35.24 -15.42
CA THR A 242 23.47 -36.05 -16.60
C THR A 242 23.26 -35.08 -17.77
N GLN A 243 24.28 -34.99 -18.62
CA GLN A 243 24.19 -34.35 -19.92
C GLN A 243 23.05 -35.01 -20.72
N HIS A 244 21.95 -34.30 -20.88
CA HIS A 244 21.00 -34.55 -21.97
C HIS A 244 20.98 -33.32 -22.86
N GLY A 245 21.19 -33.57 -24.15
CA GLY A 245 21.32 -32.56 -25.19
C GLY A 245 20.07 -31.71 -25.42
N PRO A 246 20.16 -30.73 -26.34
CA PRO A 246 19.21 -29.63 -26.40
C PRO A 246 17.85 -30.02 -27.00
N TRP A 247 16.78 -29.54 -26.36
CA TRP A 247 15.37 -29.91 -26.58
C TRP A 247 14.67 -29.15 -27.73
N TRP A 248 15.26 -29.05 -28.93
CA TRP A 248 14.61 -28.38 -30.09
C TRP A 248 14.22 -29.28 -31.26
N GLU A 249 14.10 -30.60 -31.09
CA GLU A 249 13.57 -31.50 -32.12
C GLU A 249 12.19 -32.10 -31.74
N GLN A 250 11.14 -31.44 -32.27
CA GLN A 250 9.82 -31.97 -32.71
C GLN A 250 8.64 -32.10 -31.69
N PRO A 251 7.37 -32.24 -32.14
CA PRO A 251 6.49 -31.09 -32.40
C PRO A 251 5.11 -31.16 -31.72
N GLY A 252 4.56 -29.99 -31.37
CA GLY A 252 3.11 -29.71 -31.32
C GLY A 252 2.26 -30.36 -30.22
N ALA A 253 1.83 -29.56 -29.23
CA ALA A 253 0.44 -29.49 -28.78
C ALA A 253 0.25 -28.29 -27.83
N SER A 254 -0.97 -27.79 -27.77
CA SER A 254 -1.34 -26.41 -27.54
C SER A 254 -1.66 -26.03 -26.10
N SER A 255 -1.72 -24.70 -25.92
CA SER A 255 -2.52 -23.95 -24.94
C SER A 255 -1.94 -23.78 -23.53
N GLY A 256 -1.17 -22.70 -23.38
CA GLY A 256 -0.99 -22.04 -22.09
C GLY A 256 -2.33 -21.54 -21.56
N LYS A 257 -2.58 -21.76 -20.26
CA LYS A 257 -3.67 -21.11 -19.52
C LYS A 257 -3.08 -20.28 -18.38
N PRO A 258 -3.56 -19.04 -18.19
CA PRO A 258 -3.11 -18.18 -17.11
C PRO A 258 -3.73 -18.57 -15.77
N TRP A 259 -3.10 -18.10 -14.70
CA TRP A 259 -3.51 -18.13 -13.31
C TRP A 259 -5.04 -18.08 -13.10
N ARG A 260 -5.55 -19.02 -12.31
CA ARG A 260 -6.85 -18.89 -11.64
C ARG A 260 -6.70 -19.31 -10.19
N ALA A 261 -6.85 -18.35 -9.29
CA ALA A 261 -7.45 -18.63 -7.98
C ALA A 261 -8.80 -19.33 -8.25
N ARG A 262 -9.07 -20.47 -7.60
CA ARG A 262 -10.41 -21.06 -7.60
C ARG A 262 -11.13 -20.68 -6.30
N ARG A 263 -12.44 -20.49 -6.47
CA ARG A 263 -13.41 -19.99 -5.50
C ARG A 263 -13.30 -20.63 -4.13
#